data_AF-A0A520K4P4-F1
#
_entry.id   AF-A0A520K4P4-F1
#
_cell.length_a   1.000
_cell.length_b   1.000
_cell.length_c   1.000
_cell.angle_alpha   90.00
_cell.angle_beta   90.00
_cell.angle_gamma   90.00
#
_symmetry.space_group_name_H-M   'P 1'
#
loop_
_entity.id
_entity.type
_entity.pdbx_description
1 polymer ?
#
loop_
_entity_poly.entity_id
_entity_poly.type
_entity_poly.pdbx_seq_one_letter_code
_entity_poly.pdbx_strand_id
1 'polypeptide(L)'
;MERMGVGNSRDWAEEQEVRIEREQEALNKKIDALNRRISELEHEQEQMKAAYERDKDPELHPEFQRLVERGIMRVTNKQEELKMRRAELMIKKTELESEARLVRAVMGHEKYPTWVKLKKRRDEAAEEVQRLEAEMKRLMETIMLDTGSE
;
A
#
# COMPACT_ATOMS: atom_id res chain seq x y z
N MET A 1 -6.44 27.65 -0.83
CA MET A 1 -5.69 26.95 0.22
C MET A 1 -6.51 25.75 0.65
N GLU A 2 -6.00 24.55 0.42
CA GLU A 2 -6.65 23.31 0.85
C GLU A 2 -6.73 23.28 2.37
N ARG A 3 -7.94 23.07 2.90
CA ARG A 3 -8.17 22.83 4.33
C ARG A 3 -7.53 21.48 4.67
N MET A 4 -6.32 21.49 5.22
CA MET A 4 -5.84 20.32 5.95
C MET A 4 -6.72 20.21 7.20
N GLY A 5 -7.66 19.27 7.16
CA GLY A 5 -8.55 18.99 8.28
C GLY A 5 -7.72 18.69 9.52
N VAL A 6 -8.05 19.37 10.62
CA VAL A 6 -7.51 19.12 11.96
C VAL A 6 -8.09 17.79 12.43
N GLY A 7 -7.50 16.69 11.97
CA GLY A 7 -7.78 15.35 12.47
C GLY A 7 -7.25 15.23 13.89
N ASN A 8 -8.17 15.01 14.83
CA ASN A 8 -7.86 14.72 16.22
C ASN A 8 -6.85 13.56 16.29
N SER A 9 -5.83 13.64 17.15
CA SER A 9 -4.70 12.69 17.12
C SER A 9 -5.10 11.24 17.39
N ARG A 10 -6.25 11.03 18.06
CA ARG A 10 -6.86 9.73 18.29
C ARG A 10 -7.49 9.20 17.01
N ASP A 11 -8.26 10.03 16.32
CA ASP A 11 -8.88 9.73 15.04
C ASP A 11 -7.82 9.38 14.00
N TRP A 12 -6.67 10.06 13.98
CA TRP A 12 -5.55 9.71 13.10
C TRP A 12 -5.01 8.30 13.35
N ALA A 13 -4.83 7.89 14.61
CA ALA A 13 -4.24 6.58 14.92
C ALA A 13 -5.23 5.44 14.64
N GLU A 14 -6.51 5.64 14.95
CA GLU A 14 -7.59 4.73 14.59
C GLU A 14 -7.73 4.64 13.04
N GLU A 15 -7.59 5.76 12.32
CA GLU A 15 -7.53 5.79 10.85
C GLU A 15 -6.32 5.03 10.29
N GLN A 16 -5.13 5.12 10.93
CA GLN A 16 -3.95 4.36 10.52
C GLN A 16 -4.18 2.85 10.68
N GLU A 17 -4.73 2.41 11.81
CA GLU A 17 -5.02 0.98 12.02
C GLU A 17 -5.99 0.45 10.96
N VAL A 18 -7.10 1.16 10.71
CA VAL A 18 -8.08 0.76 9.69
C VAL A 18 -7.46 0.75 8.28
N ARG A 19 -6.62 1.74 7.95
CA ARG A 19 -5.92 1.77 6.66
C ARG A 19 -5.02 0.55 6.51
N ILE A 20 -4.19 0.28 7.52
CA ILE A 20 -3.23 -0.83 7.52
C ILE A 20 -3.96 -2.17 7.41
N GLU A 21 -5.06 -2.38 8.14
CA GLU A 21 -5.86 -3.60 8.05
C GLU A 21 -6.43 -3.83 6.64
N ARG A 22 -6.98 -2.78 6.01
CA ARG A 22 -7.48 -2.86 4.63
C ARG A 22 -6.37 -3.18 3.64
N GLU A 23 -5.20 -2.58 3.80
CA GLU A 23 -4.04 -2.84 2.96
C GLU A 23 -3.52 -4.28 3.13
N GLN A 24 -3.48 -4.80 4.36
CA GLN A 24 -3.14 -6.20 4.63
C GLN A 24 -4.14 -7.16 3.98
N GLU A 25 -5.44 -6.89 4.08
CA GLU A 25 -6.47 -7.71 3.45
C GLU A 25 -6.33 -7.72 1.92
N ALA A 26 -6.10 -6.54 1.32
CA ALA A 26 -5.88 -6.41 -0.11
C ALA A 26 -4.60 -7.14 -0.58
N LEU A 27 -3.52 -7.07 0.19
CA LEU A 27 -2.28 -7.80 -0.08
C LEU A 27 -2.49 -9.31 0.01
N ASN A 28 -3.19 -9.80 1.04
CA ASN A 28 -3.51 -11.21 1.19
C ASN A 28 -4.30 -11.74 -0.02
N LYS A 29 -5.35 -11.02 -0.43
CA LYS A 29 -6.14 -11.38 -1.64
C LYS A 29 -5.26 -11.48 -2.89
N LYS A 30 -4.30 -10.56 -3.07
CA LYS A 30 -3.36 -10.59 -4.22
C LYS A 30 -2.39 -11.77 -4.12
N ILE A 31 -1.86 -12.06 -2.94
CA ILE A 31 -0.96 -13.20 -2.71
C ILE A 31 -1.70 -14.51 -2.98
N ASP A 32 -2.94 -14.65 -2.50
CA ASP A 32 -3.74 -15.86 -2.72
C ASP A 32 -4.07 -16.07 -4.21
N ALA A 33 -4.42 -15.00 -4.92
CA ALA A 33 -4.64 -15.06 -6.36
C ALA A 33 -3.36 -15.50 -7.12
N LEU A 34 -2.19 -14.96 -6.73
CA LEU A 34 -0.92 -15.38 -7.31
C LEU A 34 -0.59 -16.84 -6.99
N ASN A 35 -0.84 -17.31 -5.76
CA ASN A 35 -0.62 -18.69 -5.38
C ASN A 35 -1.48 -19.65 -6.21
N ARG A 36 -2.75 -19.33 -6.42
CA ARG A 36 -3.63 -20.13 -7.31
C ARG A 36 -3.07 -20.18 -8.72
N ARG A 37 -2.67 -19.03 -9.26
CA ARG A 37 -2.13 -18.97 -10.63
C ARG A 37 -0.82 -19.74 -10.79
N ILE A 38 0.06 -19.68 -9.80
CA ILE A 38 1.30 -20.47 -9.78
C ILE A 38 0.97 -21.96 -9.78
N SER A 39 0.03 -22.39 -8.94
CA SER A 39 -0.38 -23.80 -8.85
C SER A 39 -1.02 -24.31 -10.15
N GLU A 40 -1.86 -23.49 -10.81
CA GLU A 40 -2.41 -23.82 -12.14
C GLU A 40 -1.30 -24.04 -13.17
N LEU A 41 -0.31 -23.14 -13.22
CA LEU A 41 0.81 -23.25 -14.14
C LEU A 41 1.72 -24.45 -13.81
N GLU A 42 1.90 -24.78 -12.52
CA GLU A 42 2.63 -25.98 -12.09
C GLU A 42 1.94 -27.24 -12.60
N HIS A 43 0.62 -27.30 -12.47
CA HIS A 43 -0.17 -28.41 -13.01
C HIS A 43 -0.11 -28.48 -14.54
N GLU A 44 -0.24 -27.35 -15.24
CA GLU A 44 -0.10 -27.28 -16.70
C GLU A 44 1.28 -27.77 -17.17
N GLN A 45 2.35 -27.36 -16.49
CA GLN A 45 3.71 -27.78 -16.79
C GLN A 45 3.89 -29.28 -16.59
N GLU A 46 3.33 -29.86 -15.52
CA GLU A 46 3.35 -31.30 -15.26
C GLU A 46 2.62 -32.09 -16.36
N GLN A 47 1.44 -31.62 -16.76
CA GLN A 47 0.70 -32.25 -17.87
C GLN A 47 1.47 -32.19 -19.18
N MET A 48 2.08 -31.04 -19.52
CA MET A 48 2.90 -30.90 -20.71
C MET A 48 4.12 -31.83 -20.69
N LYS A 49 4.80 -31.96 -19.55
CA LYS A 49 5.94 -32.88 -19.38
C LYS A 49 5.51 -34.34 -19.50
N ALA A 50 4.39 -34.71 -18.87
CA ALA A 50 3.87 -36.08 -18.94
C ALA A 50 3.44 -36.45 -20.37
N ALA A 51 2.76 -35.54 -21.08
CA ALA A 51 2.42 -35.72 -22.49
C ALA A 51 3.69 -35.82 -23.36
N TYR A 52 4.67 -34.96 -23.13
CA TYR A 52 5.94 -34.99 -23.85
C TYR A 52 6.70 -36.32 -23.68
N GLU A 53 6.75 -36.87 -22.47
CA GLU A 53 7.43 -38.16 -22.23
C GLU A 53 6.60 -39.36 -22.73
N ARG A 54 5.27 -39.27 -22.74
CA ARG A 54 4.38 -40.33 -23.25
C ARG A 54 4.41 -40.42 -24.78
N ASP A 55 4.38 -39.27 -25.44
CA ASP A 55 4.30 -39.14 -26.91
C ASP A 55 5.69 -38.91 -27.52
N LYS A 56 6.73 -39.33 -26.81
CA LYS A 56 8.12 -39.29 -27.25
C LYS A 56 8.37 -40.36 -28.31
N ASP A 57 7.77 -40.14 -29.46
CA ASP A 57 7.90 -41.01 -30.62
C ASP A 57 9.22 -40.68 -31.34
N PRO A 58 10.15 -41.64 -31.50
CA PRO A 58 11.38 -41.44 -32.26
C PRO A 58 11.14 -41.15 -33.76
N GLU A 59 9.94 -41.42 -34.28
CA GLU A 59 9.53 -41.09 -35.65
C GLU A 59 8.85 -39.71 -35.77
N LEU A 60 8.55 -39.04 -34.65
CA LEU A 60 7.94 -37.71 -34.67
C LEU A 60 8.91 -36.65 -35.21
N HIS A 61 8.37 -35.69 -35.98
CA HIS A 61 9.19 -34.64 -36.58
C HIS A 61 9.89 -33.79 -35.49
N PRO A 62 11.22 -33.55 -35.57
CA PRO A 62 11.99 -32.84 -34.55
C PRO A 62 11.46 -31.44 -34.19
N GLU A 63 10.73 -30.80 -35.09
CA GLU A 63 10.12 -29.49 -34.88
C GLU A 63 8.99 -29.50 -33.85
N PHE A 64 8.23 -30.60 -33.76
CA PHE A 64 7.15 -30.74 -32.79
C PHE A 64 7.71 -30.85 -31.36
N GLN A 65 8.77 -31.64 -31.17
CA GLN A 65 9.46 -31.74 -29.88
C GLN A 65 9.98 -30.38 -29.41
N ARG A 66 10.65 -29.63 -30.29
CA ARG A 66 11.14 -28.27 -30.00
C ARG A 66 10.01 -27.27 -29.68
N LEU A 67 8.81 -27.49 -30.20
CA LEU A 67 7.65 -26.66 -29.92
C LEU A 67 7.12 -26.90 -28.51
N VAL A 68 7.01 -28.17 -28.10
CA VAL A 68 6.58 -28.57 -26.75
C VAL A 68 7.60 -28.10 -25.71
N GLU A 69 8.89 -28.28 -25.96
CA GLU A 69 9.97 -27.77 -25.09
C GLU A 69 9.91 -26.25 -24.91
N ARG A 70 9.67 -25.50 -25.99
CA ARG A 70 9.43 -24.05 -25.92
C ARG A 70 8.17 -23.70 -25.11
N GLY A 71 7.12 -24.52 -25.21
CA GLY A 71 5.91 -24.39 -24.40
C GLY A 71 6.22 -24.51 -22.90
N ILE A 72 6.87 -25.60 -22.51
CA ILE A 72 7.30 -25.87 -21.12
C ILE A 72 8.18 -24.73 -20.59
N MET A 73 9.11 -24.24 -21.41
CA MET A 73 10.00 -23.13 -21.04
C MET A 73 9.23 -21.83 -20.77
N ARG A 74 8.24 -21.49 -21.62
CA ARG A 74 7.39 -20.30 -21.39
C ARG A 74 6.60 -20.39 -20.09
N VAL A 75 6.01 -21.55 -19.80
CA VAL A 75 5.27 -21.78 -18.55
C VAL A 75 6.20 -21.65 -17.35
N THR A 76 7.40 -22.24 -17.43
CA THR A 76 8.42 -22.16 -16.36
C THR A 76 8.84 -20.72 -16.10
N ASN A 77 9.18 -19.96 -17.14
CA ASN A 77 9.55 -18.55 -17.01
C ASN A 77 8.42 -17.74 -16.37
N LYS A 78 7.17 -18.03 -16.73
CA LYS A 78 6.02 -17.33 -16.14
C LYS A 78 5.82 -17.68 -14.67
N GLN A 79 6.02 -18.94 -14.28
CA GLN A 79 5.98 -19.35 -12.88
C GLN A 79 7.04 -18.60 -12.06
N GLU A 80 8.28 -18.49 -12.56
CA GLU A 80 9.36 -17.78 -11.89
C GLU A 80 9.05 -16.29 -11.70
N GLU A 81 8.55 -15.63 -12.74
CA GLU A 81 8.11 -14.22 -12.65
C GLU A 81 7.03 -14.04 -11.57
N LEU A 82 6.04 -14.92 -11.52
CA LEU A 82 4.97 -14.86 -10.53
C LEU A 82 5.48 -15.18 -9.11
N LYS A 83 6.43 -16.11 -8.96
CA LYS A 83 7.09 -16.42 -7.68
C LYS A 83 7.88 -15.22 -7.16
N MET A 84 8.61 -14.53 -8.03
CA MET A 84 9.31 -13.28 -7.69
C MET A 84 8.32 -12.20 -7.26
N ARG A 85 7.25 -11.99 -8.03
CA ARG A 85 6.22 -11.02 -7.68
C ARG A 85 5.54 -11.32 -6.35
N ARG A 86 5.29 -12.61 -6.06
CA ARG A 86 4.77 -13.05 -4.75
C ARG A 86 5.75 -12.71 -3.64
N ALA A 87 7.05 -12.95 -3.82
CA ALA A 87 8.06 -12.63 -2.83
C ALA A 87 8.10 -11.12 -2.50
N GLU A 88 8.02 -10.25 -3.52
CA GLU A 88 7.92 -8.80 -3.32
C GLU A 88 6.69 -8.41 -2.50
N LEU A 89 5.52 -9.01 -2.77
CA LEU A 89 4.31 -8.74 -2.00
C LEU A 89 4.40 -9.24 -0.56
N MET A 90 5.10 -10.35 -0.32
CA MET A 90 5.37 -10.85 1.02
C MET A 90 6.26 -9.88 1.81
N ILE A 91 7.30 -9.30 1.19
CA ILE A 91 8.14 -8.28 1.82
C ILE A 91 7.27 -7.08 2.24
N LYS A 92 6.47 -6.55 1.31
CA LYS A 92 5.56 -5.43 1.62
C LYS A 92 4.60 -5.74 2.76
N LYS A 93 4.09 -6.98 2.82
CA LYS A 93 3.25 -7.42 3.93
C LYS A 93 4.01 -7.37 5.26
N THR A 94 5.25 -7.84 5.31
CA THR A 94 6.06 -7.80 6.55
C THR A 94 6.41 -6.37 6.98
N GLU A 95 6.67 -5.47 6.02
CA GLU A 95 6.86 -4.05 6.29
C GLU A 95 5.60 -3.44 6.91
N LEU A 96 4.43 -3.73 6.33
CA LEU A 96 3.15 -3.24 6.82
C LEU A 96 2.79 -3.80 8.21
N GLU A 97 3.15 -5.06 8.50
CA GLU A 97 3.06 -5.65 9.85
C GLU A 97 4.01 -4.98 10.85
N SER A 98 5.17 -4.51 10.42
CA SER A 98 6.08 -3.73 11.26
C SER A 98 5.51 -2.33 11.56
N GLU A 99 4.90 -1.68 10.57
CA GLU A 99 4.22 -0.39 10.73
C GLU A 99 3.04 -0.51 11.71
N ALA A 100 2.21 -1.54 11.56
CA ALA A 100 1.11 -1.83 12.48
C ALA A 100 1.59 -1.96 13.94
N ARG A 101 2.72 -2.65 14.14
CA ARG A 101 3.32 -2.81 15.48
C ARG A 101 3.79 -1.47 16.05
N LEU A 102 4.39 -0.62 15.23
CA LEU A 102 4.82 0.72 15.66
C LEU A 102 3.63 1.60 16.05
N VAL A 103 2.58 1.62 15.22
CA VAL A 103 1.34 2.39 15.52
C VAL A 103 0.75 1.93 16.86
N ARG A 104 0.59 0.62 17.05
CA ARG A 104 0.10 0.04 18.31
C ARG A 104 1.00 0.37 19.50
N ALA A 105 2.32 0.34 19.34
CA ALA A 105 3.25 0.70 20.39
C ALA A 105 3.12 2.18 20.80
N VAL A 106 2.95 3.08 19.82
CA VAL A 106 2.72 4.50 20.08
C VAL A 106 1.39 4.72 20.81
N MET A 107 0.31 4.05 20.37
CA MET A 107 -1.00 4.16 21.01
C MET A 107 -1.02 3.57 22.43
N GLY A 108 -0.29 2.47 22.65
CA GLY A 108 -0.16 1.82 23.95
C GLY A 108 0.77 2.56 24.93
N HIS A 109 1.50 3.57 24.47
CA HIS A 109 2.41 4.32 25.33
C HIS A 109 1.64 5.14 26.38
N GLU A 110 2.07 5.10 27.64
CA GLU A 110 1.37 5.74 28.78
C GLU A 110 1.11 7.25 28.58
N LYS A 111 2.03 7.93 27.87
CA LYS A 111 1.92 9.38 27.59
C LYS A 111 1.07 9.70 26.36
N TYR A 112 0.63 8.70 25.59
CA TYR A 112 -0.13 8.91 24.36
C TYR A 112 -1.40 9.76 24.57
N PRO A 113 -2.24 9.52 25.60
CA PRO A 113 -3.40 10.38 25.87
C PRO A 113 -3.02 11.84 26.14
N THR A 114 -1.87 12.06 26.78
CA THR A 114 -1.35 13.40 27.06
C THR A 114 -0.86 14.08 25.78
N TRP A 115 -0.16 13.35 24.91
CA TRP A 115 0.28 13.86 23.60
C TRP A 115 -0.90 14.24 22.71
N VAL A 116 -1.95 13.43 22.70
CA VAL A 116 -3.21 13.72 21.97
C VAL A 116 -3.80 15.05 22.44
N LYS A 117 -3.90 15.26 23.76
CA LYS A 117 -4.41 16.52 24.34
C LYS A 117 -3.52 17.72 24.02
N LEU A 118 -2.21 17.56 24.08
CA LEU A 118 -1.26 18.62 23.75
C LEU A 118 -1.32 19.01 22.27
N LYS A 119 -1.42 18.03 21.37
CA LYS A 119 -1.63 18.27 19.93
C LYS A 119 -2.91 19.08 19.71
N LYS A 120 -4.02 18.68 20.33
CA LYS A 120 -5.29 19.41 20.22
C LYS A 120 -5.15 20.88 20.62
N ARG A 121 -4.53 21.14 21.77
CA ARG A 121 -4.28 22.52 22.24
C ARG A 121 -3.40 23.31 21.29
N ARG A 122 -2.37 22.67 20.73
CA ARG A 122 -1.48 23.31 19.74
C ARG A 122 -2.27 23.66 18.47
N ASP A 123 -3.13 22.77 18.00
CA ASP A 123 -3.92 22.98 16.78
C ASP A 123 -4.95 24.10 16.99
N GLU A 124 -5.64 24.10 18.14
CA GLU A 124 -6.54 25.20 18.55
C GLU A 124 -5.79 26.55 18.63
N ALA A 125 -4.58 26.57 19.20
CA ALA A 125 -3.77 27.78 19.26
C ALA A 125 -3.32 28.24 17.87
N ALA A 126 -3.01 27.32 16.96
CA ALA A 126 -2.63 27.66 15.59
C ALA A 126 -3.81 28.26 14.80
N GLU A 127 -5.02 27.73 14.96
CA GLU A 127 -6.24 28.29 14.37
C GLU A 127 -6.52 29.71 14.89
N GLU A 128 -6.35 29.93 16.19
CA GLU A 128 -6.53 31.24 16.80
C GLU A 128 -5.51 32.26 16.28
N VAL A 129 -4.23 31.86 16.15
CA VAL A 129 -3.19 32.71 15.55
C VAL A 129 -3.56 33.08 14.11
N GLN A 130 -4.00 32.11 13.30
CA GLN A 130 -4.43 32.38 11.93
C GLN A 130 -5.63 33.34 11.87
N ARG A 131 -6.58 33.21 12.80
CA ARG A 131 -7.72 34.13 12.91
C ARG A 131 -7.24 35.54 13.23
N LEU A 132 -6.38 35.68 14.24
CA LEU A 132 -5.84 36.98 14.64
C LEU A 132 -5.01 37.62 13.52
N GLU A 133 -4.18 36.86 12.83
CA GLU A 133 -3.42 37.33 11.66
C GLU A 133 -4.36 37.85 10.55
N ALA A 134 -5.45 37.13 10.28
CA ALA A 134 -6.46 37.55 9.30
C ALA A 134 -7.22 38.81 9.73
N GLU A 135 -7.56 38.93 11.02
CA GLU A 135 -8.19 40.14 11.58
C GLU A 135 -7.26 41.34 11.53
N MET A 136 -5.99 41.17 11.93
CA MET A 136 -4.98 42.22 11.83
C MET A 136 -4.81 42.70 10.39
N LYS A 137 -4.75 41.78 9.43
CA LYS A 137 -4.65 42.13 8.01
C LYS A 137 -5.85 42.96 7.53
N ARG A 138 -7.07 42.58 7.90
CA ARG A 138 -8.29 43.35 7.56
C ARG A 138 -8.29 44.74 8.20
N LEU A 139 -7.87 44.86 9.45
CA LEU A 139 -7.76 46.15 10.13
C LEU A 139 -6.73 47.05 9.45
N MET A 140 -5.57 46.53 9.06
CA MET A 140 -4.57 47.29 8.31
C MET A 140 -5.11 47.74 6.94
N GLU A 141 -5.79 46.86 6.21
CA GLU A 141 -6.43 47.21 4.94
C GLU A 141 -7.47 48.33 5.11
N THR A 142 -8.25 48.29 6.19
CA THR A 142 -9.24 49.33 6.52
C THR A 142 -8.57 50.67 6.83
N ILE A 143 -7.55 50.67 7.69
CA ILE A 143 -6.79 51.88 8.04
C ILE A 143 -6.16 52.50 6.80
N MET A 144 -5.55 51.70 5.93
CA MET A 144 -4.92 52.19 4.69
C MET A 144 -5.94 52.84 3.74
N LEU A 145 -7.16 52.30 3.65
CA LEU A 145 -8.24 52.88 2.84
C LEU A 145 -8.74 54.21 3.43
N ASP A 146 -8.88 54.29 4.76
CA ASP A 146 -9.32 55.51 5.44
C ASP A 146 -8.27 56.64 5.33
N THR A 147 -6.98 56.33 5.41
CA THR A 147 -5.89 57.33 5.30
C THR A 147 -5.51 57.67 3.85
N GLY A 148 -6.00 56.91 2.87
CA GLY A 148 -5.78 57.13 1.43
C GLY A 148 -6.90 57.89 0.73
N SER A 149 -7.92 58.33 1.47
CA SER A 149 -9.12 59.02 0.98
C SER A 149 -9.11 60.54 1.23
N GLU A 150 -7.95 61.12 1.57
CA GLU A 150 -7.66 62.58 1.56
C GLU A 150 -6.86 62.98 0.32
#